data_AF-A0AA39VP86-F1
#
_entry.id   AF-A0AA39VP86-F1
#
_cell.length_a   1.000
_cell.length_b   1.000
_cell.length_c   1.000
_cell.angle_alpha   90.00
_cell.angle_beta   90.00
_cell.angle_gamma   90.00
#
_symmetry.space_group_name_H-M   'P 1'
#
loop_
_entity.id
_entity.type
_entity.pdbx_description
1 polymer ?
#
loop_
_entity_poly.entity_id
_entity_poly.type
_entity_poly.pdbx_seq_one_letter_code
_entity_poly.pdbx_strand_id
1 'polypeptide(L)'
;MDDHSLLNAEDVINSNHELLAQVIGGKIIGARYYYEGYEISFGPLERVGRRFYRSAQDDFSHGSHTASIAAGLPTAIQENLVFQGGAPGARLSVYKVCWFDHCDSADILKAYELR
;
A
#
# COMPACT_ATOMS: atom_id res chain seq x y z
N MET A 1 -20.14 -1.19 -31.80
CA MET A 1 -21.09 -0.79 -30.74
C MET A 1 -20.56 -1.48 -29.52
N ASP A 2 -19.48 -0.93 -29.01
CA ASP A 2 -18.67 -1.55 -27.97
C ASP A 2 -18.59 -0.47 -26.91
N ASP A 3 -19.50 -0.65 -25.97
CA ASP A 3 -19.68 0.13 -24.77
C ASP A 3 -18.37 0.08 -23.98
N HIS A 4 -17.52 1.09 -24.17
CA HIS A 4 -16.55 1.47 -23.17
C HIS A 4 -17.36 1.93 -21.96
N SER A 5 -17.73 0.96 -21.12
CA SER A 5 -18.19 1.20 -19.76
C SER A 5 -17.04 1.88 -19.04
N LEU A 6 -17.03 3.21 -19.15
CA LEU A 6 -16.33 4.09 -18.24
C LEU A 6 -16.80 3.63 -16.86
N LEU A 7 -15.93 2.92 -16.15
CA LEU A 7 -16.12 2.60 -14.74
C LEU A 7 -16.59 3.89 -14.09
N ASN A 8 -17.82 3.90 -13.59
CA ASN A 8 -18.40 5.10 -13.02
C ASN A 8 -17.47 5.54 -11.89
N ALA A 9 -17.29 6.86 -11.71
CA ALA A 9 -16.41 7.39 -10.66
C ALA A 9 -16.74 6.82 -9.26
N GLU A 10 -17.98 6.36 -9.06
CA GLU A 10 -18.45 5.68 -7.85
C GLU A 10 -17.95 4.24 -7.70
N ASP A 11 -17.73 3.51 -8.80
CA ASP A 11 -17.12 2.17 -8.79
C ASP A 11 -15.60 2.26 -8.53
N VAL A 12 -14.96 3.33 -9.01
CA VAL A 12 -13.56 3.70 -8.70
C VAL A 12 -13.40 4.01 -7.20
N ILE A 13 -14.41 4.58 -6.55
CA ILE A 13 -14.37 4.94 -5.12
C ILE A 13 -14.46 3.71 -4.19
N ASN A 14 -15.05 2.59 -4.66
CA ASN A 14 -15.44 1.48 -3.79
C ASN A 14 -14.54 0.24 -3.86
N SER A 15 -13.44 0.26 -4.62
CA SER A 15 -12.52 -0.87 -4.66
C SER A 15 -11.65 -0.92 -3.39
N ASN A 16 -12.03 -1.85 -2.51
CA ASN A 16 -11.20 -2.53 -1.51
C ASN A 16 -11.16 -1.94 -0.10
N HIS A 17 -12.28 -2.09 0.60
CA HIS A 17 -12.34 -1.95 2.05
C HIS A 17 -11.83 -3.23 2.73
N GLU A 18 -10.62 -3.20 3.30
CA GLU A 18 -10.32 -3.98 4.51
C GLU A 18 -9.96 -3.02 5.65
N LEU A 19 -10.99 -2.60 6.38
CA LEU A 19 -10.85 -2.07 7.73
C LEU A 19 -10.44 -3.23 8.66
N LEU A 20 -9.14 -3.55 8.67
CA LEU A 20 -8.51 -4.19 9.82
C LEU A 20 -7.61 -3.16 10.49
N ALA A 21 -8.26 -2.15 11.06
CA ALA A 21 -7.65 -1.19 11.98
C ALA A 21 -7.30 -1.88 13.31
N GLN A 22 -6.44 -2.90 13.28
CA GLN A 22 -5.62 -3.30 14.41
C GLN A 22 -4.57 -4.32 13.99
N VAL A 23 -3.42 -3.87 13.48
CA VAL A 23 -2.25 -4.76 13.43
C VAL A 23 -1.05 -4.00 13.99
N ILE A 24 -0.75 -4.33 15.25
CA ILE A 24 0.28 -3.78 16.15
C ILE A 24 -0.10 -2.45 16.85
N GLY A 25 -0.75 -2.55 18.02
CA GLY A 25 -0.74 -1.53 19.07
C GLY A 25 -1.24 -0.12 18.71
N GLY A 26 -2.00 0.05 17.62
CA GLY A 26 -2.46 1.36 17.13
C GLY A 26 -1.41 2.15 16.33
N LYS A 27 -0.30 1.51 15.93
CA LYS A 27 0.76 2.14 15.13
C LYS A 27 0.33 2.38 13.68
N ILE A 28 -0.27 1.36 13.05
CA ILE A 28 -0.91 1.46 11.75
C ILE A 28 -2.40 1.71 12.00
N ILE A 29 -2.91 2.84 11.50
CA ILE A 29 -4.30 3.30 11.71
C ILE A 29 -5.19 3.13 10.48
N GLY A 30 -4.58 2.83 9.33
CA GLY A 30 -5.29 2.60 8.08
C GLY A 30 -4.37 1.96 7.07
N ALA A 31 -4.92 1.10 6.22
CA ALA A 31 -4.19 0.46 5.14
C ALA A 31 -5.13 0.31 3.94
N ARG A 32 -4.70 0.78 2.77
CA ARG A 32 -5.42 0.69 1.50
C ARG A 32 -4.47 0.30 0.38
N TYR A 33 -5.03 -0.14 -0.74
CA TYR A 33 -4.25 -0.51 -1.91
C TYR A 33 -5.01 -0.20 -3.20
N TYR A 34 -4.29 0.12 -4.26
CA TYR A 34 -4.83 0.48 -5.57
C TYR A 34 -3.97 -0.18 -6.65
N TYR A 35 -4.59 -0.87 -7.61
CA TYR A 35 -3.92 -1.67 -8.63
C TYR A 35 -4.53 -1.53 -10.03
N GLU A 36 -5.59 -0.72 -10.16
CA GLU A 36 -6.37 -0.61 -11.40
C GLU A 36 -5.52 0.02 -12.50
N GLY A 37 -4.73 1.06 -12.16
CA GLY A 37 -3.79 1.67 -13.09
C GLY A 37 -2.77 0.65 -13.60
N TYR A 38 -2.21 -0.15 -12.69
CA TYR A 38 -1.32 -1.26 -13.08
C TYR A 38 -2.00 -2.24 -14.04
N GLU A 39 -3.21 -2.71 -13.74
CA GLU A 39 -3.89 -3.71 -14.57
C GLU A 39 -4.29 -3.17 -15.96
N ILE A 40 -4.61 -1.88 -16.06
CA ILE A 40 -4.84 -1.21 -17.34
C ILE A 40 -3.53 -1.17 -18.17
N SER A 41 -2.42 -0.80 -17.55
CA SER A 41 -1.13 -0.62 -18.23
C SER A 41 -0.41 -1.94 -18.56
N PHE A 42 -0.52 -2.94 -17.67
CA PHE A 42 0.29 -4.17 -17.71
C PHE A 42 -0.53 -5.46 -17.70
N GLY A 43 -1.86 -5.39 -17.67
CA GLY A 43 -2.75 -6.55 -17.56
C GLY A 43 -2.86 -7.09 -16.13
N PRO A 44 -3.63 -8.18 -15.93
CA PRO A 44 -3.95 -8.70 -14.59
C PRO A 44 -2.71 -9.03 -13.75
N LEU A 45 -2.75 -8.73 -12.46
CA LEU A 45 -1.63 -9.01 -11.53
C LEU A 45 -1.22 -10.49 -11.55
N GLU A 46 -2.19 -11.40 -11.70
CA GLU A 46 -1.97 -12.85 -11.76
C GLU A 46 -1.05 -13.26 -12.92
N ARG A 47 -1.02 -12.49 -14.01
CA ARG A 47 -0.23 -12.80 -15.21
C ARG A 47 1.28 -12.75 -14.96
N VAL A 48 1.71 -12.02 -13.94
CA VAL A 48 3.14 -11.83 -13.62
C VAL A 48 3.77 -13.10 -13.03
N GLY A 49 2.96 -13.99 -12.43
CA GLY A 49 3.45 -15.25 -11.85
C GLY A 49 4.38 -15.06 -10.64
N ARG A 50 4.38 -13.88 -10.02
CA ARG A 50 5.07 -13.58 -8.76
C ARG A 50 4.08 -13.61 -7.60
N ARG A 51 4.57 -13.82 -6.36
CA ARG A 51 3.73 -13.70 -5.16
C ARG A 51 3.28 -12.25 -5.00
N PHE A 52 1.99 -12.03 -4.82
CA PHE A 52 1.42 -10.76 -4.41
C PHE A 52 0.22 -11.03 -3.49
N TYR A 53 -0.22 -9.99 -2.81
CA TYR A 53 -1.48 -9.99 -2.08
C TYR A 53 -2.37 -8.90 -2.63
N ARG A 54 -3.63 -9.22 -2.94
CA ARG A 54 -4.69 -8.21 -3.17
C ARG A 54 -5.09 -7.59 -1.83
N SER A 55 -4.12 -6.94 -1.20
CA SER A 55 -4.22 -6.24 0.07
C SER A 55 -3.07 -5.23 0.18
N ALA A 56 -3.11 -4.39 1.21
CA ALA A 56 -2.02 -3.46 1.53
C ALA A 56 -0.78 -4.16 2.13
N GLN A 57 -0.79 -5.49 2.25
CA GLN A 57 0.36 -6.25 2.71
C GLN A 57 1.53 -6.10 1.73
N ASP A 58 2.69 -5.80 2.28
CA ASP A 58 3.93 -5.67 1.53
C ASP A 58 4.50 -7.06 1.17
N ASP A 59 4.80 -7.26 -0.11
CA ASP A 59 5.43 -8.46 -0.67
C ASP A 59 6.82 -8.17 -1.28
N PHE A 60 7.26 -6.91 -1.29
CA PHE A 60 8.52 -6.44 -1.87
C PHE A 60 9.48 -5.82 -0.83
N SER A 61 9.03 -5.60 0.41
CA SER A 61 9.75 -5.01 1.55
C SER A 61 10.07 -3.52 1.46
N HIS A 62 10.06 -2.92 0.26
CA HIS A 62 10.40 -1.50 0.08
C HIS A 62 9.51 -0.57 0.90
N GLY A 63 8.20 -0.86 0.95
CA GLY A 63 7.24 -0.11 1.76
C GLY A 63 7.52 -0.25 3.25
N SER A 64 7.74 -1.48 3.72
CA SER A 64 8.04 -1.79 5.12
C SER A 64 9.34 -1.16 5.60
N HIS A 65 10.40 -1.21 4.76
CA HIS A 65 11.69 -0.57 5.05
C HIS A 65 11.57 0.95 5.10
N THR A 66 10.83 1.55 4.16
CA THR A 66 10.58 3.00 4.17
C THR A 66 9.76 3.41 5.40
N ALA A 67 8.70 2.67 5.72
CA ALA A 67 7.85 2.93 6.86
C ALA A 67 8.60 2.79 8.20
N SER A 68 9.53 1.83 8.31
CA SER A 68 10.34 1.66 9.52
C SER A 68 11.37 2.77 9.71
N ILE A 69 11.95 3.31 8.63
CA ILE A 69 12.81 4.50 8.69
C ILE A 69 12.00 5.74 9.09
N ALA A 70 10.80 5.91 8.53
CA ALA A 70 9.99 7.09 8.83
C ALA A 70 9.47 7.07 10.28
N ALA A 71 8.91 5.94 10.73
CA ALA A 71 8.21 5.87 12.00
C ALA A 71 8.38 4.53 12.74
N GLY A 72 9.42 3.75 12.49
CA GLY A 72 9.65 2.48 13.22
C GLY A 72 9.69 2.66 14.74
N LEU A 73 9.10 1.72 15.46
CA LEU A 73 9.20 1.68 16.93
C LEU A 73 10.63 1.29 17.35
N PRO A 74 11.11 1.76 18.52
CA PRO A 74 12.42 1.39 19.03
C PRO A 74 12.56 -0.12 19.14
N THR A 75 13.55 -0.67 18.45
CA THR A 75 13.83 -2.11 18.41
C THR A 75 15.32 -2.35 18.64
N ALA A 76 15.66 -3.17 19.62
CA ALA A 76 17.04 -3.57 19.87
C ALA A 76 17.52 -4.49 18.74
N ILE A 77 18.59 -4.10 18.05
CA ILE A 77 19.18 -4.89 16.95
C ILE A 77 20.41 -5.68 17.43
N GLN A 78 21.14 -5.15 18.41
CA GLN A 78 22.23 -5.81 19.13
C GLN A 78 22.30 -5.28 20.57
N GLU A 79 23.09 -5.91 21.43
CA GLU A 79 23.38 -5.36 22.75
C GLU A 79 23.90 -3.92 22.62
N ASN A 80 23.19 -2.97 23.23
CA ASN A 80 23.45 -1.53 23.18
C ASN A 80 23.20 -0.81 21.84
N LEU A 81 22.55 -1.45 20.86
CA LEU A 81 22.18 -0.81 19.59
C LEU A 81 20.67 -0.89 19.36
N VAL A 82 20.03 0.27 19.32
CA VAL A 82 18.58 0.43 19.10
C VAL A 82 18.34 1.19 17.80
N PHE A 83 17.54 0.60 16.92
CA PHE A 83 17.00 1.27 15.74
C PHE A 83 15.63 1.85 16.05
N GLN A 84 15.36 3.07 15.58
CA GLN A 84 14.04 3.70 15.61
C GLN A 84 13.88 4.59 14.37
N GLY A 85 12.64 4.84 13.96
CA GLY A 85 12.36 5.75 12.86
C GLY A 85 12.58 7.22 13.24
N GLY A 86 12.51 8.12 12.26
CA GLY A 86 12.61 9.57 12.48
C GLY A 86 11.51 10.13 13.38
N ALA A 87 10.32 9.52 13.36
CA ALA A 87 9.19 9.86 14.24
C ALA A 87 8.57 8.60 14.87
N PRO A 88 9.18 7.99 15.91
CA PRO A 88 8.71 6.73 16.48
C PRO A 88 7.31 6.81 17.11
N GLY A 89 6.87 8.01 17.52
CA GLY A 89 5.52 8.26 18.04
C GLY A 89 4.44 8.52 16.98
N ALA A 90 4.82 8.72 15.70
CA ALA A 90 3.84 8.99 14.64
C ALA A 90 3.00 7.73 14.33
N ARG A 91 1.78 7.91 13.83
CA ARG A 91 0.96 6.81 13.32
C ARG A 91 1.06 6.75 11.79
N LEU A 92 0.89 5.56 11.23
CA LEU A 92 0.99 5.31 9.79
C LEU A 92 -0.38 5.03 9.18
N SER A 93 -0.70 5.74 8.09
CA SER A 93 -1.71 5.33 7.12
C SER A 93 -0.96 4.83 5.87
N VAL A 94 -1.19 3.57 5.49
CA VAL A 94 -0.44 2.89 4.43
C VAL A 94 -1.28 2.82 3.16
N TYR A 95 -0.67 3.18 2.03
CA TYR A 95 -1.30 3.11 0.71
C TYR A 95 -0.36 2.37 -0.24
N LYS A 96 -0.71 1.14 -0.61
CA LYS A 96 0.06 0.32 -1.56
C LYS A 96 -0.41 0.62 -2.99
N VAL A 97 0.45 1.26 -3.75
CA VAL A 97 0.22 1.65 -5.17
C VAL A 97 1.23 1.05 -6.13
N CYS A 98 2.29 0.46 -5.58
CA CYS A 98 3.33 -0.20 -6.37
C CYS A 98 3.05 -1.70 -6.38
N TRP A 99 3.12 -2.27 -7.58
CA TRP A 99 2.95 -3.69 -7.83
C TRP A 99 4.14 -4.20 -8.63
N PHE A 100 4.83 -5.19 -8.07
CA PHE A 100 6.09 -5.69 -8.61
C PHE A 100 7.12 -4.56 -8.73
N ASP A 101 7.59 -4.23 -9.93
CA ASP A 101 8.62 -3.22 -10.16
C ASP A 101 8.05 -1.92 -10.77
N HIS A 102 6.72 -1.72 -10.69
CA HIS A 102 6.04 -0.56 -11.25
C HIS A 102 5.06 0.08 -10.27
N CYS A 103 4.91 1.40 -10.36
CA CYS A 103 3.92 2.19 -9.65
C CYS A 103 3.20 3.05 -10.68
N ASP A 104 1.93 2.75 -10.96
CA ASP A 104 1.19 3.51 -11.97
C ASP A 104 0.78 4.88 -11.42
N SER A 105 0.88 5.92 -12.26
CA SER A 105 0.56 7.29 -11.83
C SER A 105 -0.91 7.47 -11.47
N ALA A 106 -1.82 6.69 -12.10
CA ALA A 106 -3.23 6.70 -11.76
C ALA A 106 -3.47 6.15 -10.35
N ASP A 107 -2.81 5.05 -9.98
CA ASP A 107 -2.91 4.46 -8.64
C ASP A 107 -2.29 5.39 -7.58
N ILE A 108 -1.18 6.06 -7.90
CA ILE A 108 -0.57 7.09 -7.03
C ILE A 108 -1.54 8.24 -6.79
N LEU A 109 -2.13 8.80 -7.85
CA LEU A 109 -3.06 9.93 -7.74
C LEU A 109 -4.31 9.54 -6.94
N LYS A 110 -4.86 8.35 -7.20
CA LYS A 110 -5.99 7.79 -6.46
C LYS A 110 -5.69 7.68 -4.96
N ALA A 111 -4.48 7.27 -4.59
CA ALA A 111 -4.06 7.21 -3.20
C ALA A 111 -3.97 8.58 -2.51
N TYR A 112 -3.56 9.62 -3.23
CA TYR A 112 -3.50 10.99 -2.69
C TYR A 112 -4.89 11.60 -2.48
N GLU A 113 -5.80 11.38 -3.43
CA GLU A 113 -7.13 12.01 -3.44
C GLU A 113 -8.13 11.30 -2.52
N LEU A 114 -8.13 9.96 -2.49
CA LEU A 114 -9.13 9.16 -1.77
C LEU A 114 -8.76 8.86 -0.30
N ARG A 115 -7.90 9.68 0.32
CA ARG A 115 -7.37 9.45 1.68
C ARG A 115 -8.44 9.41 2.79
#